data_AF-A0A3A5SUA9-F1
#
_entry.id   AF-A0A3A5SUA9-F1
#
_cell.length_a   1.000
_cell.length_b   1.000
_cell.length_c   1.000
_cell.angle_alpha   90.00
_cell.angle_beta   90.00
_cell.angle_gamma   90.00
#
_symmetry.space_group_name_H-M   'P 1'
#
loop_
_entity.id
_entity.type
_entity.pdbx_description
1 polymer ?
#
loop_
_entity_poly.entity_id
_entity_poly.type
_entity_poly.pdbx_seq_one_letter_code
_entity_poly.pdbx_strand_id
1 'polypeptide(L)'
;MKNLYIIGNGFDCHHGINSSYSAYRQWLEENEPELYERLREFYYVDDDEWWWQFEVNLGEIELADYVQYTASENQPDFASDEFRDRDYYVGSYQAESEIGGLVNDIKDTFKAWINSLSKADGSKKIKLTRGDDHFINFNYTSTLQYLYGIPDSEILHIHGKASDEVLVLGHNKTYEELTKAAEVIQPEPPADLSEEELAEWYDGEDYITQTVRDAAVNEIYSIRKNVEQIIQDNRSIFLQ
;
A
#
# COMPACT_ATOMS: atom_id res chain seq x y z
N MET A 1 27.81 21.02 5.15
CA MET A 1 27.02 20.27 6.15
C MET A 1 27.85 20.05 7.39
N LYS A 2 27.33 20.38 8.57
CA LYS A 2 28.04 20.15 9.84
C LYS A 2 27.55 18.88 10.53
N ASN A 3 26.24 18.62 10.50
CA ASN A 3 25.63 17.38 10.98
C ASN A 3 24.47 16.93 10.07
N LEU A 4 24.28 15.62 9.97
CA LEU A 4 23.12 14.99 9.34
C LEU A 4 22.29 14.28 10.42
N TYR A 5 21.02 14.64 10.52
CA TYR A 5 20.07 14.03 11.43
C TYR A 5 19.12 13.11 10.67
N ILE A 6 19.05 11.85 11.09
CA ILE A 6 18.09 10.87 10.56
C ILE A 6 17.01 10.68 11.61
N ILE A 7 15.79 11.08 11.28
CA ILE A 7 14.64 11.14 12.19
C ILE A 7 13.64 10.08 11.75
N GLY A 8 13.24 9.21 12.67
CA GLY A 8 12.22 8.20 12.46
C GLY A 8 11.23 8.16 13.62
N ASN A 9 10.34 7.16 13.62
CA ASN A 9 9.14 7.17 14.48
C ASN A 9 9.46 7.28 15.97
N GLY A 10 10.61 6.74 16.40
CA GLY A 10 11.10 6.87 17.77
C GLY A 10 11.26 8.32 18.25
N PHE A 11 11.48 9.28 17.35
CA PHE A 11 11.51 10.70 17.68
C PHE A 11 10.12 11.21 18.08
N ASP A 12 9.09 10.87 17.31
CA ASP A 12 7.71 11.26 17.63
C ASP A 12 7.22 10.60 18.92
N CYS A 13 7.50 9.29 19.08
CA CYS A 13 7.22 8.56 20.32
C CYS A 13 7.93 9.17 21.53
N HIS A 14 9.19 9.61 21.38
CA HIS A 14 9.91 10.30 22.46
C HIS A 14 9.16 11.56 22.89
N HIS A 15 8.65 12.34 21.94
CA HIS A 15 7.85 13.54 22.20
C HIS A 15 6.39 13.24 22.58
N GLY A 16 6.03 11.99 22.85
CA GLY A 16 4.70 11.62 23.33
C GLY A 16 3.63 11.55 22.23
N ILE A 17 4.02 11.55 20.96
CA ILE A 17 3.11 11.32 19.84
C ILE A 17 2.99 9.81 19.64
N ASN A 18 1.78 9.26 19.71
CA ASN A 18 1.53 7.85 19.45
C ASN A 18 1.35 7.59 17.95
N SER A 19 2.43 7.73 17.18
CA SER A 19 2.47 7.57 15.72
C SER A 19 2.87 6.15 15.28
N SER A 20 2.63 5.14 16.12
CA SER A 20 2.88 3.73 15.76
C SER A 20 1.77 3.20 14.84
N TYR A 21 2.08 2.23 13.98
CA TYR A 21 1.05 1.56 13.18
C TYR A 21 0.01 0.80 14.02
N SER A 22 0.37 0.32 15.22
CA SER A 22 -0.61 -0.21 16.18
C SER A 22 -1.58 0.87 16.68
N ALA A 23 -1.15 2.14 16.76
CA ALA A 23 -2.04 3.24 17.08
C ALA A 23 -2.93 3.62 15.90
N TYR A 24 -2.45 3.43 14.66
CA TYR A 24 -3.29 3.55 13.47
C TYR A 24 -4.40 2.48 13.46
N ARG A 25 -4.07 1.23 13.79
CA ARG A 25 -5.08 0.16 13.99
C ARG A 25 -6.18 0.58 14.96
N GLN A 26 -5.79 1.02 16.16
CA GLN A 26 -6.74 1.46 17.19
C GLN A 26 -7.59 2.62 16.71
N TRP A 27 -6.99 3.56 15.97
CA TRP A 27 -7.71 4.68 15.39
C TRP A 27 -8.74 4.22 14.34
N LEU A 28 -8.40 3.24 13.50
CA LEU A 28 -9.33 2.65 12.54
C LEU A 28 -10.49 1.93 13.24
N GLU A 29 -10.21 1.13 14.28
CA GLU A 29 -11.26 0.46 15.07
C GLU A 29 -12.28 1.45 15.66
N GLU A 30 -11.82 2.63 16.07
CA GLU A 30 -12.66 3.66 16.69
C GLU A 30 -13.37 4.57 15.68
N ASN A 31 -12.72 4.91 14.57
CA ASN A 31 -13.17 5.98 13.65
C ASN A 31 -13.64 5.44 12.29
N GLU A 32 -13.08 4.33 11.81
CA GLU A 32 -13.31 3.77 10.48
C GLU A 32 -13.47 2.23 10.54
N PRO A 33 -14.44 1.71 11.33
CA PRO A 33 -14.57 0.27 11.59
C PRO A 33 -14.86 -0.55 10.33
N GLU A 34 -15.53 0.03 9.33
CA GLU A 34 -15.80 -0.64 8.05
C GLU A 34 -14.50 -0.89 7.26
N LEU A 35 -13.59 0.08 7.22
CA LEU A 35 -12.27 -0.11 6.61
C LEU A 35 -11.43 -1.11 7.38
N TYR A 36 -11.49 -1.07 8.72
CA TYR A 36 -10.78 -2.03 9.56
C TYR A 36 -11.21 -3.48 9.26
N GLU A 37 -12.52 -3.75 9.21
CA GLU A 37 -13.00 -5.10 8.90
C GLU A 37 -12.64 -5.51 7.46
N ARG A 38 -12.71 -4.60 6.48
CA ARG A 38 -12.24 -4.88 5.11
C ARG A 38 -10.75 -5.25 5.07
N LEU A 39 -9.90 -4.54 5.78
CA LEU A 39 -8.47 -4.88 5.89
C LEU A 39 -8.27 -6.28 6.49
N ARG A 40 -9.06 -6.63 7.52
CA ARG A 40 -9.01 -7.96 8.14
C ARG A 40 -9.43 -9.06 7.19
N GLU A 41 -10.46 -8.83 6.38
CA GLU A 41 -10.93 -9.78 5.38
C GLU A 41 -9.92 -9.96 4.24
N PHE A 42 -9.38 -8.86 3.69
CA PHE A 42 -8.46 -8.89 2.55
C PHE A 42 -7.07 -9.46 2.88
N TYR A 43 -6.57 -9.20 4.09
CA TYR A 43 -5.21 -9.58 4.50
C TYR A 43 -5.19 -10.65 5.58
N TYR A 44 -6.35 -11.22 5.94
CA TYR A 44 -6.50 -12.23 7.00
C TYR A 44 -5.83 -11.80 8.32
N VAL A 45 -6.07 -10.55 8.73
CA VAL A 45 -5.39 -9.93 9.89
C VAL A 45 -6.09 -10.29 11.20
N ASP A 46 -5.38 -11.04 12.04
CA ASP A 46 -5.88 -11.48 13.35
C ASP A 46 -5.03 -11.00 14.55
N ASP A 47 -3.89 -10.36 14.34
CA ASP A 47 -3.00 -9.92 15.42
C ASP A 47 -2.27 -8.57 15.18
N ASP A 48 -1.53 -8.14 16.20
CA ASP A 48 -0.73 -6.91 16.20
C ASP A 48 0.56 -7.01 15.36
N GLU A 49 1.03 -8.22 15.03
CA GLU A 49 2.29 -8.42 14.29
C GLU A 49 2.15 -7.92 12.85
N TRP A 50 0.97 -8.13 12.25
CA TRP A 50 0.68 -7.60 10.92
C TRP A 50 0.81 -6.08 10.86
N TRP A 51 0.32 -5.37 11.86
CA TRP A 51 0.36 -3.91 11.91
C TRP A 51 1.77 -3.37 12.13
N TRP A 52 2.63 -4.10 12.83
CA TRP A 52 4.03 -3.69 12.97
C TRP A 52 4.76 -3.62 11.61
N GLN A 53 4.35 -4.48 10.67
CA GLN A 53 4.86 -4.54 9.30
C GLN A 53 3.88 -3.97 8.27
N PHE A 54 2.98 -3.07 8.70
CA PHE A 54 1.89 -2.52 7.90
C PHE A 54 2.25 -2.24 6.43
N GLU A 55 3.24 -1.38 6.16
CA GLU A 55 3.65 -1.03 4.79
C GLU A 55 4.14 -2.23 3.97
N VAL A 56 4.85 -3.19 4.57
CA VAL A 56 5.31 -4.41 3.88
C VAL A 56 4.10 -5.27 3.53
N ASN A 57 3.23 -5.47 4.52
CA ASN A 57 2.09 -6.37 4.40
C ASN A 57 1.01 -5.86 3.44
N LEU A 58 0.94 -4.56 3.15
CA LEU A 58 0.08 -4.02 2.09
C LEU A 58 0.34 -4.68 0.72
N GLY A 59 1.55 -5.20 0.49
CA GLY A 59 1.92 -5.94 -0.72
C GLY A 59 1.85 -7.47 -0.61
N GLU A 60 1.41 -8.01 0.53
CA GLU A 60 1.29 -9.45 0.81
C GLU A 60 -0.19 -9.88 0.83
N ILE A 61 -0.97 -9.37 -0.12
CA ILE A 61 -2.36 -9.79 -0.36
C ILE A 61 -2.37 -11.14 -1.12
N GLU A 62 -3.31 -12.02 -0.78
CA GLU A 62 -3.54 -13.30 -1.47
C GLU A 62 -4.19 -13.08 -2.86
N LEU A 63 -3.44 -12.47 -3.78
CA LEU A 63 -3.93 -12.06 -5.10
C LEU A 63 -4.42 -13.24 -5.94
N ALA A 64 -3.73 -14.39 -5.90
CA ALA A 64 -4.13 -15.56 -6.69
C ALA A 64 -5.54 -16.04 -6.30
N ASP A 65 -5.83 -16.14 -5.00
CA ASP A 65 -7.15 -16.55 -4.50
C ASP A 65 -8.23 -15.52 -4.86
N TYR A 66 -7.94 -14.23 -4.69
CA TYR A 66 -8.85 -13.15 -5.06
C TYR A 66 -9.17 -13.17 -6.57
N VAL A 67 -8.14 -13.30 -7.42
CA VAL A 67 -8.29 -13.33 -8.88
C VAL A 67 -9.08 -14.56 -9.31
N GLN A 68 -8.75 -15.74 -8.78
CA GLN A 68 -9.45 -16.98 -9.09
C GLN A 68 -10.93 -16.89 -8.74
N TYR A 69 -11.24 -16.45 -7.51
CA TYR A 69 -12.62 -16.34 -7.04
C TYR A 69 -13.40 -15.32 -7.89
N THR A 70 -12.86 -14.11 -8.06
CA THR A 70 -13.51 -13.02 -8.78
C THR A 70 -13.72 -13.36 -10.26
N ALA A 71 -12.75 -14.00 -10.91
CA ALA A 71 -12.90 -14.45 -12.29
C ALA A 71 -13.97 -15.54 -12.43
N SER A 72 -14.04 -16.47 -11.47
CA SER A 72 -15.02 -17.57 -11.49
C SER A 72 -16.47 -17.08 -11.31
N GLU A 73 -16.70 -16.14 -10.39
CA GLU A 73 -18.03 -15.58 -10.12
C GLU A 73 -18.52 -14.65 -11.25
N ASN A 74 -17.62 -14.11 -12.06
CA ASN A 74 -17.91 -13.16 -13.13
C ASN A 74 -17.76 -13.76 -14.54
N GLN A 75 -17.87 -15.09 -14.68
CA GLN A 75 -17.87 -15.74 -16.00
C GLN A 75 -19.11 -15.32 -16.81
N PRO A 76 -18.95 -14.80 -18.05
CA PRO A 76 -20.08 -14.40 -18.86
C PRO A 76 -20.94 -15.57 -19.31
N ASP A 77 -22.25 -15.36 -19.39
CA ASP A 77 -23.14 -16.29 -20.10
C ASP A 77 -23.05 -16.06 -21.62
N PHE A 78 -22.10 -16.75 -22.25
CA PHE A 78 -21.89 -16.68 -23.71
C PHE A 78 -23.09 -17.16 -24.53
N ALA A 79 -24.04 -17.89 -23.92
CA ALA A 79 -25.24 -18.36 -24.61
C ALA A 79 -26.40 -17.34 -24.53
N SER A 80 -26.24 -16.24 -23.80
CA SER A 80 -27.25 -15.19 -23.65
C SER A 80 -27.30 -14.28 -24.88
N ASP A 81 -28.51 -14.02 -25.39
CA ASP A 81 -28.75 -13.02 -26.45
C ASP A 81 -28.39 -11.58 -26.00
N GLU A 82 -28.30 -11.35 -24.68
CA GLU A 82 -27.90 -10.07 -24.09
C GLU A 82 -26.40 -9.93 -23.91
N PHE A 83 -25.60 -10.96 -24.24
CA PHE A 83 -24.15 -10.90 -24.15
C PHE A 83 -23.56 -9.76 -24.98
N ARG A 84 -22.62 -9.01 -24.41
CA ARG A 84 -21.89 -7.90 -25.03
C ARG A 84 -20.42 -7.95 -24.60
N ASP A 85 -19.57 -7.27 -25.36
CA ASP A 85 -18.12 -7.16 -25.10
C ASP A 85 -17.79 -6.67 -23.67
N ARG A 86 -18.65 -5.85 -23.05
CA ARG A 86 -18.45 -5.38 -21.67
C ARG A 86 -18.50 -6.51 -20.64
N ASP A 87 -19.19 -7.61 -20.95
CA ASP A 87 -19.41 -8.69 -20.00
C ASP A 87 -18.09 -9.42 -19.72
N TYR A 88 -17.11 -9.33 -20.64
CA TYR A 88 -15.74 -9.79 -20.40
C TYR A 88 -15.03 -9.04 -19.25
N TYR A 89 -15.45 -7.84 -18.88
CA TYR A 89 -14.74 -6.94 -17.97
C TYR A 89 -15.44 -6.75 -16.62
N VAL A 90 -16.51 -7.49 -16.34
CA VAL A 90 -17.26 -7.32 -15.08
C VAL A 90 -16.36 -7.60 -13.87
N GLY A 91 -15.59 -8.69 -13.92
CA GLY A 91 -14.63 -9.02 -12.86
C GLY A 91 -13.50 -7.99 -12.72
N SER A 92 -12.99 -7.43 -13.82
CA SER A 92 -11.95 -6.40 -13.75
C SER A 92 -12.49 -5.11 -13.11
N TYR A 93 -13.72 -4.70 -13.44
CA TYR A 93 -14.37 -3.56 -12.78
C TYR A 93 -14.63 -3.82 -11.29
N GLN A 94 -14.95 -5.05 -10.90
CA GLN A 94 -15.07 -5.43 -9.50
C GLN A 94 -13.72 -5.29 -8.78
N ALA A 95 -12.63 -5.81 -9.36
CA ALA A 95 -11.28 -5.68 -8.82
C ALA A 95 -10.83 -4.22 -8.66
N GLU A 96 -11.04 -3.39 -9.69
CA GLU A 96 -10.79 -1.94 -9.66
C GLU A 96 -11.56 -1.26 -8.51
N SER A 97 -12.84 -1.60 -8.35
CA SER A 97 -13.68 -1.01 -7.31
C SER A 97 -13.28 -1.45 -5.91
N GLU A 98 -13.04 -2.74 -5.70
CA GLU A 98 -12.80 -3.29 -4.36
C GLU A 98 -11.39 -3.01 -3.86
N ILE A 99 -10.37 -3.34 -4.65
CA ILE A 99 -8.97 -3.14 -4.29
C ILE A 99 -8.60 -1.66 -4.43
N GLY A 100 -9.00 -1.01 -5.51
CA GLY A 100 -8.75 0.42 -5.69
C GLY A 100 -9.46 1.26 -4.62
N GLY A 101 -10.70 0.91 -4.27
CA GLY A 101 -11.41 1.49 -3.14
C GLY A 101 -10.65 1.31 -1.83
N LEU A 102 -10.20 0.08 -1.54
CA LEU A 102 -9.41 -0.24 -0.34
C LEU A 102 -8.13 0.60 -0.26
N VAL A 103 -7.38 0.68 -1.36
CA VAL A 103 -6.14 1.47 -1.45
C VAL A 103 -6.39 2.96 -1.21
N ASN A 104 -7.44 3.52 -1.80
CA ASN A 104 -7.79 4.93 -1.61
C ASN A 104 -8.21 5.20 -0.16
N ASP A 105 -9.07 4.35 0.40
CA ASP A 105 -9.51 4.48 1.79
C ASP A 105 -8.32 4.40 2.75
N ILE A 106 -7.35 3.49 2.53
CA ILE A 106 -6.12 3.43 3.31
C ILE A 106 -5.34 4.74 3.24
N LYS A 107 -5.15 5.32 2.05
CA LYS A 107 -4.39 6.57 1.88
C LYS A 107 -5.08 7.74 2.61
N ASP A 108 -6.40 7.84 2.48
CA ASP A 108 -7.19 8.93 3.05
C ASP A 108 -7.26 8.82 4.58
N THR A 109 -7.57 7.64 5.10
CA THR A 109 -7.67 7.39 6.54
C THR A 109 -6.31 7.47 7.22
N PHE A 110 -5.22 7.02 6.58
CA PHE A 110 -3.87 7.20 7.11
C PHE A 110 -3.51 8.69 7.23
N LYS A 111 -3.84 9.49 6.22
CA LYS A 111 -3.64 10.94 6.26
C LYS A 111 -4.50 11.60 7.35
N ALA A 112 -5.76 11.21 7.47
CA ALA A 112 -6.67 11.69 8.51
C ALA A 112 -6.14 11.36 9.91
N TRP A 113 -5.68 10.12 10.11
CA TRP A 113 -5.07 9.66 11.35
C TRP A 113 -3.84 10.50 11.74
N ILE A 114 -2.86 10.67 10.83
CA ILE A 114 -1.66 11.47 11.14
C ILE A 114 -2.05 12.90 11.53
N ASN A 115 -3.04 13.48 10.86
CA ASN A 115 -3.53 14.83 11.17
C ASN A 115 -4.30 14.92 12.50
N SER A 116 -4.83 13.80 13.00
CA SER A 116 -5.52 13.69 14.30
C SER A 116 -4.56 13.53 15.49
N LEU A 117 -3.29 13.19 15.23
CA LEU A 117 -2.32 12.92 16.29
C LEU A 117 -2.12 14.12 17.22
N SER A 118 -1.89 13.81 18.51
CA SER A 118 -1.63 14.82 19.53
C SER A 118 -0.38 15.64 19.22
N LYS A 119 -0.38 16.91 19.64
CA LYS A 119 0.81 17.77 19.55
C LYS A 119 1.96 17.23 20.38
N ALA A 120 3.17 17.41 19.87
CA ALA A 120 4.42 17.03 20.53
C ALA A 120 4.59 17.70 21.91
N ASP A 121 5.04 16.93 22.90
CA ASP A 121 5.37 17.41 24.24
C ASP A 121 6.69 18.20 24.23
N GLY A 122 6.56 19.52 24.37
CA GLY A 122 7.73 20.41 24.37
C GLY A 122 8.61 20.37 25.60
N SER A 123 8.17 19.70 26.68
CA SER A 123 9.04 19.46 27.84
C SER A 123 10.13 18.42 27.55
N LYS A 124 9.95 17.60 26.51
CA LYS A 124 10.87 16.53 26.10
C LYS A 124 11.83 16.93 24.99
N LYS A 125 11.98 18.24 24.74
CA LYS A 125 12.92 18.73 23.72
C LYS A 125 14.34 18.25 24.00
N ILE A 126 14.96 17.67 22.97
CA ILE A 126 16.39 17.38 22.97
C ILE A 126 17.17 18.54 22.35
N LYS A 127 18.49 18.56 22.54
CA LYS A 127 19.32 19.60 21.92
C LYS A 127 19.63 19.21 20.47
N LEU A 128 19.03 19.91 19.52
CA LEU A 128 19.44 19.93 18.12
C LEU A 128 20.34 21.14 17.90
N THR A 129 21.46 20.98 17.18
CA THR A 129 22.28 22.14 16.81
C THR A 129 21.57 22.95 15.72
N ARG A 130 21.87 24.25 15.64
CA ARG A 130 21.38 25.15 14.60
C ARG A 130 22.58 25.63 13.78
N GLY A 131 22.46 25.63 12.45
CA GLY A 131 23.55 25.94 11.51
C GLY A 131 23.34 25.21 10.17
N ASP A 132 24.42 24.86 9.47
CA ASP A 132 24.39 24.07 8.21
C ASP A 132 24.10 22.57 8.45
N ASP A 133 23.10 22.26 9.28
CA ASP A 133 22.65 20.90 9.55
C ASP A 133 21.56 20.50 8.55
N HIS A 134 21.39 19.21 8.26
CA HIS A 134 20.32 18.70 7.41
C HIS A 134 19.56 17.59 8.12
N PHE A 135 18.26 17.51 7.87
CA PHE A 135 17.37 16.52 8.47
C PHE A 135 16.78 15.64 7.36
N ILE A 136 16.85 14.33 7.54
CA ILE A 136 16.06 13.36 6.78
C ILE A 136 14.99 12.86 7.73
N ASN A 137 13.73 13.15 7.41
CA ASN A 137 12.58 12.79 8.23
C ASN A 137 11.78 11.67 7.55
N PHE A 138 11.70 10.52 8.22
CA PHE A 138 10.89 9.37 7.83
C PHE A 138 9.48 9.42 8.43
N ASN A 139 9.21 10.35 9.36
CA ASN A 139 7.89 10.52 9.95
C ASN A 139 7.01 11.38 9.05
N TYR A 140 5.70 11.10 9.08
CA TYR A 140 4.70 11.88 8.37
C TYR A 140 4.28 13.17 9.11
N THR A 141 4.72 13.35 10.36
CA THR A 141 4.40 14.50 11.20
C THR A 141 5.34 15.69 10.95
N SER A 142 4.93 16.89 11.38
CA SER A 142 5.74 18.11 11.31
C SER A 142 6.37 18.49 12.67
N THR A 143 6.77 17.50 13.48
CA THR A 143 7.35 17.71 14.82
C THR A 143 8.58 18.61 14.78
N LEU A 144 9.48 18.44 13.81
CA LEU A 144 10.69 19.27 13.65
C LEU A 144 10.34 20.75 13.41
N GLN A 145 9.34 21.01 12.56
CA GLN A 145 8.92 22.37 12.25
C GLN A 145 8.22 23.02 13.44
N TYR A 146 7.18 22.37 13.98
CA TYR A 146 6.36 22.96 15.03
C TYR A 146 7.09 23.07 16.36
N LEU A 147 7.85 22.03 16.73
CA LEU A 147 8.47 21.98 18.04
C LEU A 147 9.86 22.63 18.04
N TYR A 148 10.66 22.41 17.00
CA TYR A 148 12.05 22.89 16.94
C TYR A 148 12.24 24.15 16.09
N GLY A 149 11.23 24.55 15.31
CA GLY A 149 11.29 25.73 14.44
C GLY A 149 12.27 25.54 13.28
N ILE A 150 12.50 24.29 12.85
CA ILE A 150 13.37 23.96 11.72
C ILE A 150 12.56 24.25 10.44
N PRO A 151 13.09 25.05 9.50
CA PRO A 151 12.38 25.35 8.25
C PRO A 151 12.34 24.12 7.32
N ASP A 152 11.29 24.00 6.49
CA ASP A 152 11.17 22.90 5.52
C ASP A 152 12.38 22.82 4.56
N SER A 153 13.06 23.93 4.27
CA SER A 153 14.26 23.97 3.43
C SER A 153 15.45 23.18 4.00
N GLU A 154 15.42 22.85 5.29
CA GLU A 154 16.46 22.06 5.98
C GLU A 154 16.02 20.60 6.21
N ILE A 155 14.79 20.24 5.83
CA ILE A 155 14.20 18.92 6.08
C ILE A 155 13.81 18.25 4.77
N LEU A 156 14.46 17.13 4.48
CA LEU A 156 13.96 16.18 3.49
C LEU A 156 12.88 15.30 4.13
N HIS A 157 11.62 15.52 3.77
CA HIS A 157 10.52 14.59 4.10
C HIS A 157 10.45 13.49 3.06
N ILE A 158 11.16 12.38 3.31
CA ILE A 158 11.33 11.31 2.31
C ILE A 158 10.00 10.61 1.97
N HIS A 159 9.00 10.70 2.85
CA HIS A 159 7.65 10.19 2.63
C HIS A 159 6.59 11.28 2.41
N GLY A 160 7.01 12.54 2.24
CA GLY A 160 6.11 13.69 2.42
C GLY A 160 5.68 13.87 3.88
N LYS A 161 4.81 14.86 4.12
CA LYS A 161 4.20 15.11 5.43
C LYS A 161 2.69 15.25 5.29
N ALA A 162 1.93 14.94 6.33
CA ALA A 162 0.46 14.89 6.26
C ALA A 162 -0.23 16.22 5.90
N SER A 163 0.49 17.35 6.02
CA SER A 163 0.03 18.66 5.53
C SER A 163 0.17 18.84 4.02
N ASP A 164 0.92 17.97 3.34
CA ASP A 164 1.12 18.00 1.89
C ASP A 164 -0.03 17.28 1.17
N GLU A 165 -0.10 17.42 -0.15
CA GLU A 165 -1.12 16.77 -0.95
C GLU A 165 -0.94 15.24 -0.98
N VAL A 166 0.31 14.76 -1.12
CA VAL A 166 0.62 13.35 -1.37
C VAL A 166 1.56 12.80 -0.28
N LEU A 167 1.16 11.68 0.32
CA LEU A 167 2.03 10.87 1.19
C LEU A 167 2.60 9.69 0.41
N VAL A 168 3.86 9.36 0.68
CA VAL A 168 4.51 8.15 0.14
C VAL A 168 4.41 7.04 1.18
N LEU A 169 3.25 6.39 1.20
CA LEU A 169 2.93 5.22 2.02
C LEU A 169 2.82 3.99 1.13
N GLY A 170 3.42 2.85 1.52
CA GLY A 170 3.15 1.62 0.80
C GLY A 170 4.21 0.54 0.79
N HIS A 171 3.90 -0.55 0.07
CA HIS A 171 4.78 -1.71 -0.11
C HIS A 171 5.88 -1.45 -1.16
N ASN A 172 6.90 -2.30 -1.21
CA ASN A 172 8.02 -2.16 -2.14
C ASN A 172 8.02 -3.16 -3.32
N LYS A 173 7.09 -4.12 -3.35
CA LYS A 173 6.91 -5.11 -4.44
C LYS A 173 6.88 -4.44 -5.82
N THR A 174 7.60 -5.02 -6.76
CA THR A 174 7.58 -4.64 -8.18
C THR A 174 6.32 -5.15 -8.86
N TYR A 175 6.03 -4.64 -10.06
CA TYR A 175 4.89 -5.12 -10.86
C TYR A 175 5.06 -6.62 -11.16
N GLU A 176 6.27 -7.05 -11.52
CA GLU A 176 6.58 -8.46 -11.81
C GLU A 176 6.35 -9.38 -10.59
N GLU A 177 6.75 -8.96 -9.39
CA GLU A 177 6.50 -9.72 -8.16
C GLU A 177 5.01 -9.86 -7.85
N LEU A 178 4.22 -8.80 -8.06
CA LEU A 178 2.77 -8.83 -7.87
C LEU A 178 2.08 -9.69 -8.93
N THR A 179 2.47 -9.57 -10.21
CA THR A 179 1.95 -10.42 -11.28
C THR A 179 2.19 -11.89 -10.97
N LYS A 180 3.39 -12.23 -10.47
CA LYS A 180 3.72 -13.60 -10.06
C LYS A 180 2.89 -14.07 -8.86
N ALA A 181 2.64 -13.20 -7.88
CA ALA A 181 1.79 -13.51 -6.73
C ALA A 181 0.31 -13.69 -7.12
N ALA A 182 -0.09 -13.15 -8.28
CA ALA A 182 -1.45 -13.25 -8.82
C ALA A 182 -1.62 -14.38 -9.85
N GLU A 183 -0.59 -15.21 -10.07
CA GLU A 183 -0.67 -16.38 -10.94
C GLU A 183 -1.64 -17.41 -10.35
N VAL A 184 -2.77 -17.62 -11.03
CA VAL A 184 -3.75 -18.64 -10.64
C VAL A 184 -3.23 -20.01 -11.06
N ILE A 185 -3.14 -20.94 -10.11
CA ILE A 185 -2.81 -22.34 -10.43
C ILE A 185 -4.02 -22.96 -11.14
N GLN A 186 -3.85 -23.30 -12.41
CA GLN A 186 -4.86 -24.05 -13.13
C GLN A 186 -5.01 -25.46 -12.53
N PRO A 187 -6.25 -25.98 -12.38
CA PRO A 187 -6.45 -27.34 -11.95
C PRO A 187 -5.79 -28.34 -12.93
N GLU A 188 -5.39 -29.50 -12.40
CA GLU A 188 -4.90 -30.60 -13.23
C GLU A 188 -5.97 -30.97 -14.27
N PRO A 189 -5.61 -31.11 -15.56
CA PRO A 189 -6.54 -31.47 -16.60
C PRO A 189 -7.17 -32.84 -16.34
N PRO A 190 -8.42 -33.04 -16.79
CA PRO A 190 -8.99 -34.39 -16.89
C PRO A 190 -8.04 -35.36 -17.59
N ALA A 191 -7.95 -36.59 -17.08
CA ALA A 191 -7.00 -37.60 -17.58
C ALA A 191 -7.30 -38.09 -19.01
N ASP A 192 -8.47 -37.73 -19.55
CA ASP A 192 -9.03 -38.18 -20.82
C ASP A 192 -9.08 -37.11 -21.91
N LEU A 193 -8.42 -35.95 -21.71
CA LEU A 193 -8.26 -34.95 -22.78
C LEU A 193 -7.37 -35.47 -23.92
N SER A 194 -7.76 -35.17 -25.15
CA SER A 194 -6.89 -35.33 -26.33
C SER A 194 -5.71 -34.36 -26.29
N GLU A 195 -4.68 -34.57 -27.11
CA GLU A 195 -3.52 -33.66 -27.18
C GLU A 195 -3.90 -32.22 -27.57
N GLU A 196 -4.96 -32.04 -28.35
CA GLU A 196 -5.48 -30.71 -28.75
C GLU A 196 -6.27 -30.06 -27.60
N GLU A 197 -7.15 -30.81 -26.91
CA GLU A 197 -7.89 -30.32 -25.74
C GLU A 197 -6.96 -30.06 -24.54
N LEU A 198 -5.90 -30.84 -24.39
CA LEU A 198 -4.87 -30.65 -23.37
C LEU A 198 -4.04 -29.40 -23.67
N ALA A 199 -3.73 -29.13 -24.94
CA ALA A 199 -3.09 -27.89 -25.34
C ALA A 199 -4.02 -26.70 -25.05
N GLU A 200 -5.29 -26.74 -25.43
CA GLU A 200 -6.27 -25.69 -25.09
C GLU A 200 -6.45 -25.47 -23.58
N TRP A 201 -6.41 -26.54 -22.78
CA TRP A 201 -6.45 -26.46 -21.32
C TRP A 201 -5.27 -25.70 -20.72
N TYR A 202 -4.06 -25.88 -21.29
CA TYR A 202 -2.83 -25.26 -20.78
C TYR A 202 -2.41 -23.97 -21.50
N ASP A 203 -2.95 -23.66 -22.68
CA ASP A 203 -2.50 -22.56 -23.55
C ASP A 203 -3.05 -21.17 -23.16
N GLY A 204 -4.01 -21.09 -22.24
CA GLY A 204 -4.52 -19.79 -21.80
C GLY A 204 -5.01 -19.82 -20.37
N GLU A 205 -4.47 -18.93 -19.54
CA GLU A 205 -5.37 -18.26 -18.60
C GLU A 205 -6.52 -17.67 -19.42
N ASP A 206 -7.77 -17.95 -19.05
CA ASP A 206 -8.88 -17.38 -19.79
C ASP A 206 -8.83 -15.85 -19.74
N TYR A 207 -9.29 -15.21 -20.81
CA TYR A 207 -9.21 -13.76 -20.95
C TYR A 207 -9.86 -13.01 -19.77
N ILE A 208 -10.90 -13.58 -19.15
CA ILE A 208 -11.56 -13.02 -17.97
C ILE A 208 -10.58 -12.95 -16.80
N THR A 209 -9.93 -14.06 -16.49
CA THR A 209 -8.97 -14.18 -15.39
C THR A 209 -7.79 -13.24 -15.60
N GLN A 210 -7.30 -13.12 -16.84
CA GLN A 210 -6.25 -12.15 -17.16
C GLN A 210 -6.70 -10.70 -16.88
N THR A 211 -7.91 -10.31 -17.29
CA THR A 211 -8.39 -8.94 -17.05
C THR A 211 -8.58 -8.64 -15.56
N VAL A 212 -9.06 -9.62 -14.78
CA VAL A 212 -9.18 -9.50 -13.32
C VAL A 212 -7.80 -9.38 -12.68
N ARG A 213 -6.84 -10.22 -13.10
CA ARG A 213 -5.45 -10.19 -12.61
C ARG A 213 -4.82 -8.83 -12.85
N ASP A 214 -4.88 -8.34 -14.09
CA ASP A 214 -4.27 -7.07 -14.47
C ASP A 214 -4.89 -5.92 -13.66
N ALA A 215 -6.21 -5.89 -13.48
CA ALA A 215 -6.87 -4.91 -12.63
C ALA A 215 -6.39 -4.98 -11.16
N ALA A 216 -6.43 -6.17 -10.55
CA ALA A 216 -6.02 -6.36 -9.16
C ALA A 216 -4.55 -5.98 -8.91
N VAL A 217 -3.64 -6.40 -9.81
CA VAL A 217 -2.22 -6.08 -9.74
C VAL A 217 -2.00 -4.57 -9.89
N ASN A 218 -2.68 -3.92 -10.83
CA ASN A 218 -2.57 -2.48 -11.04
C ASN A 218 -2.99 -1.68 -9.79
N GLU A 219 -4.09 -2.06 -9.15
CA GLU A 219 -4.59 -1.36 -7.98
C GLU A 219 -3.65 -1.51 -6.77
N ILE A 220 -3.16 -2.72 -6.48
CA ILE A 220 -2.15 -2.91 -5.43
C ILE A 220 -0.86 -2.16 -5.78
N TYR A 221 -0.40 -2.25 -7.03
CA TYR A 221 0.79 -1.51 -7.47
C TYR A 221 0.64 0.01 -7.31
N SER A 222 -0.58 0.55 -7.32
CA SER A 222 -0.84 1.99 -7.14
C SER A 222 -0.53 2.54 -5.74
N ILE A 223 -0.41 1.67 -4.72
CA ILE A 223 0.09 2.04 -3.39
C ILE A 223 1.58 1.66 -3.25
N ARG A 224 2.30 1.35 -4.33
CA ARG A 224 3.73 1.04 -4.24
C ARG A 224 4.55 2.27 -3.83
N LYS A 225 5.40 2.05 -2.84
CA LYS A 225 6.52 2.91 -2.48
C LYS A 225 7.74 2.61 -3.35
N ASN A 226 7.99 3.44 -4.35
CA ASN A 226 9.12 3.28 -5.26
C ASN A 226 10.45 3.70 -4.62
N VAL A 227 10.99 2.84 -3.75
CA VAL A 227 12.23 3.10 -2.98
C VAL A 227 13.42 3.44 -3.89
N GLU A 228 13.55 2.76 -5.03
CA GLU A 228 14.64 3.03 -5.98
C GLU A 228 14.56 4.45 -6.55
N GLN A 229 13.37 4.88 -6.96
CA GLN A 229 13.16 6.24 -7.47
C GLN A 229 13.42 7.28 -6.37
N ILE A 230 12.91 7.04 -5.16
CA ILE A 230 13.14 7.94 -4.01
C ILE A 230 14.65 8.10 -3.74
N ILE A 231 15.43 7.03 -3.79
CA ILE A 231 16.89 7.09 -3.63
C ILE A 231 17.55 7.86 -4.78
N GLN A 232 17.10 7.63 -6.02
CA GLN A 232 17.64 8.31 -7.20
C GLN A 232 17.37 9.83 -7.15
N ASP A 233 16.15 10.23 -6.81
CA ASP A 233 15.74 11.63 -6.71
C ASP A 233 16.53 12.40 -5.64
N ASN A 234 16.92 11.69 -4.58
CA ASN A 234 17.64 12.25 -3.44
C ASN A 234 19.15 11.96 -3.46
N ARG A 235 19.69 11.46 -4.58
CA ARG A 235 21.09 11.03 -4.70
C ARG A 235 22.10 12.13 -4.37
N SER A 236 21.76 13.39 -4.64
CA SER A 236 22.60 14.56 -4.37
C SER A 236 22.92 14.76 -2.89
N ILE A 237 22.07 14.26 -1.99
CA ILE A 237 22.28 14.33 -0.53
C ILE A 237 23.30 13.28 -0.07
N PHE A 238 23.35 12.13 -0.74
CA PHE A 238 24.26 11.03 -0.41
C PHE A 238 25.66 11.15 -1.06
N LEU A 239 25.85 12.13 -1.95
CA LEU A 239 27.09 12.36 -2.68
C LEU A 239 27.88 13.60 -2.21
N GLN A 240 27.42 14.29 -1.15
CA GLN A 240 28.13 15.39 -0.49
C GLN A 240 29.00 14.89 0.66
#